data_AF-A0A803KZ84-F1
#
_entry.id   AF-A0A803KZ84-F1
#
_cell.length_a   1.000
_cell.length_b   1.000
_cell.length_c   1.000
_cell.angle_alpha   90.00
_cell.angle_beta   90.00
_cell.angle_gamma   90.00
#
_symmetry.space_group_name_H-M   'P 1'
#
loop_
_entity.id
_entity.type
_entity.pdbx_description
1 polymer ?
#
loop_
_entity_poly.entity_id
_entity_poly.type
_entity_poly.pdbx_seq_one_letter_code
_entity_poly.pdbx_strand_id
1 'polypeptide(L)' 'MNPNTDKLIRRTTMVGTCVAAYLLITADYGPQPNVLDPIKNKIKSAERSAKEFIFGSKKKQEEIDAGKTESSNAK' A
#
# COMPACT_ATOMS: atom_id res chain seq x y z
N MET A 1 27.13 -13.97 34.89
CA MET A 1 26.30 -13.91 33.67
C MET A 1 26.37 -15.28 33.00
N ASN A 2 25.26 -15.79 32.45
CA ASN A 2 25.23 -17.15 31.88
C ASN A 2 25.87 -17.12 30.48
N PRO A 3 27.01 -17.79 30.26
CA PRO A 3 27.77 -17.71 29.01
C PRO A 3 26.99 -18.21 27.78
N ASN A 4 25.98 -19.07 27.98
CA ASN A 4 25.10 -19.53 26.91
C ASN A 4 24.15 -18.42 26.46
N THR A 5 23.65 -17.62 27.41
CA THR A 5 22.77 -16.49 27.16
C THR A 5 23.50 -15.39 26.40
N ASP A 6 24.73 -15.06 26.80
CA ASP A 6 25.56 -14.07 26.10
C ASP A 6 25.85 -14.46 24.64
N LYS A 7 26.10 -15.75 24.39
CA LYS A 7 26.34 -16.28 23.05
C LYS A 7 25.09 -16.24 22.17
N LEU A 8 23.92 -16.50 22.76
CA LEU A 8 22.64 -16.41 22.07
C LEU A 8 22.33 -14.95 21.70
N ILE A 9 22.43 -14.03 22.67
CA ILE A 9 22.18 -12.60 22.47
C ILE A 9 23.06 -12.07 21.34
N ARG A 10 24.36 -12.37 21.36
CA ARG A 10 25.30 -11.90 20.32
C ARG A 10 24.91 -12.36 18.92
N ARG A 11 24.44 -13.60 18.75
CA ARG A 11 23.98 -14.13 17.45
C ARG A 11 22.68 -13.48 17.03
N THR A 12 21.72 -13.37 17.94
CA THR A 12 20.42 -12.76 17.67
C THR A 12 20.57 -11.28 17.32
N THR A 13 21.43 -10.54 18.02
CA THR A 13 21.71 -9.14 17.70
C THR A 13 22.34 -9.02 16.31
N MET A 14 23.32 -9.87 15.97
CA MET A 14 23.93 -9.84 14.63
C MET A 14 22.90 -10.10 13.51
N VAL A 15 22.07 -11.13 13.66
CA VAL A 15 21.00 -11.46 12.69
C VAL A 15 19.95 -10.34 12.66
N GLY A 16 19.54 -9.85 13.82
CA GLY A 16 18.58 -8.77 13.97
C GLY A 16 19.04 -7.48 13.30
N THR A 17 20.34 -7.14 13.41
CA THR A 17 20.93 -6.01 12.71
C THR A 17 20.89 -6.20 11.18
N CYS A 18 21.22 -7.38 10.67
CA CYS A 18 21.11 -7.67 9.24
C CYS A 18 19.66 -7.55 8.73
N VAL A 19 18.69 -8.10 9.47
CA VAL A 19 17.26 -8.03 9.12
C VAL A 19 16.76 -6.59 9.18
N ALA A 20 17.11 -5.84 10.23
CA ALA A 20 16.76 -4.43 10.34
C ALA A 20 17.37 -3.61 9.21
N ALA A 21 18.64 -3.83 8.88
CA ALA A 21 19.30 -3.16 7.75
C ALA A 21 18.63 -3.50 6.41
N TYR A 22 18.31 -4.77 6.17
CA TYR A 22 17.56 -5.20 4.98
C TYR A 22 16.21 -4.50 4.91
N LEU A 23 15.44 -4.50 6.00
CA LEU A 23 14.14 -3.84 6.04
C LEU A 23 14.25 -2.34 5.83
N LEU A 24 15.19 -1.65 6.48
CA LEU A 24 15.41 -0.21 6.31
C LEU A 24 15.79 0.15 4.88
N ILE A 25 16.71 -0.61 4.26
CA ILE A 25 17.07 -0.42 2.86
C ILE A 25 15.84 -0.64 1.97
N THR A 26 15.04 -1.68 2.23
CA THR A 26 13.81 -1.94 1.46
C THR A 26 12.65 -1.00 1.79
N ALA A 27 12.67 -0.30 2.93
CA ALA A 27 11.56 0.53 3.41
C ALA A 27 11.39 1.80 2.57
N ASP A 28 12.51 2.35 2.05
CA ASP A 28 12.47 3.48 1.13
C ASP A 28 12.09 3.06 -0.30
N TYR A 29 12.13 1.77 -0.61
CA TYR A 29 11.46 1.24 -1.79
C TYR A 29 9.98 1.12 -1.48
N GLY A 30 9.27 2.25 -1.58
CA GLY A 30 7.80 2.25 -1.65
C GLY A 30 7.31 1.25 -2.69
N PRO A 31 6.03 0.81 -2.63
CA PRO A 31 5.50 -0.22 -3.50
C PRO A 31 5.81 0.13 -4.96
N GLN A 32 6.84 -0.51 -5.52
CA GLN A 32 7.24 -0.31 -6.89
C GLN A 32 6.04 -0.71 -7.75
N PRO A 33 5.65 0.09 -8.75
CA PRO A 33 4.58 -0.29 -9.66
C PRO A 33 5.01 -1.61 -10.28
N ASN A 34 4.35 -2.68 -9.86
CA ASN A 34 4.70 -4.02 -10.25
C ASN A 34 4.35 -4.13 -11.74
N VAL A 35 5.14 -4.85 -12.52
CA VAL A 35 4.82 -5.13 -13.93
C VAL A 35 3.43 -5.78 -14.09
N LEU A 36 2.91 -6.35 -13.01
CA LEU A 36 1.59 -6.97 -12.93
C LEU A 36 0.45 -6.00 -12.54
N ASP A 37 0.73 -4.75 -12.18
CA ASP A 37 -0.30 -3.78 -11.80
C ASP A 37 -1.29 -3.47 -12.93
N PRO A 38 -0.87 -3.33 -14.20
CA PRO A 38 -1.81 -3.19 -15.32
C PRO A 38 -2.75 -4.40 -15.45
N ILE A 39 -2.25 -5.60 -15.19
CA ILE A 39 -3.04 -6.84 -15.25
C ILE A 39 -4.04 -6.87 -14.09
N LYS A 40 -3.59 -6.55 -12.87
CA LYS A 40 -4.43 -6.50 -11.67
C LYS A 40 -5.55 -5.46 -11.80
N ASN A 41 -5.26 -4.32 -12.40
CA ASN A 41 -6.24 -3.27 -12.66
C ASN A 41 -7.27 -3.69 -13.73
N LYS A 42 -6.83 -4.38 -14.79
CA LYS A 42 -7.75 -4.95 -15.80
C LYS A 42 -8.66 -6.01 -15.19
N ILE A 43 -8.14 -6.90 -14.34
CA ILE A 43 -8.94 -7.91 -13.65
C ILE A 43 -9.97 -7.26 -12.73
N LYS A 44 -9.57 -6.28 -11.90
CA LYS A 44 -10.50 -5.52 -11.05
C LYS A 44 -11.56 -4.77 -11.85
N SER A 45 -11.20 -4.23 -13.01
CA SER A 45 -12.14 -3.55 -13.91
C SER A 45 -13.14 -4.52 -14.53
N ALA A 46 -12.69 -5.70 -14.98
CA ALA A 46 -13.56 -6.75 -15.48
C ALA A 46 -14.50 -7.28 -14.39
N GLU A 47 -14.00 -7.46 -13.16
CA GLU A 47 -14.81 -7.85 -12.00
C GLU A 47 -15.88 -6.80 -11.69
N ARG A 48 -15.54 -5.50 -11.71
CA ARG A 48 -16.51 -4.41 -11.52
C ARG A 48 -17.55 -4.39 -12.64
N SER A 49 -17.12 -4.52 -13.89
CA SER A 49 -18.02 -4.54 -15.04
C SER A 49 -18.98 -5.73 -14.99
N ALA A 50 -18.49 -6.93 -14.63
CA ALA A 50 -19.35 -8.10 -14.43
C ALA A 50 -20.31 -7.92 -13.25
N LYS A 51 -19.85 -7.31 -12.15
CA LYS A 51 -20.71 -6.97 -11.00
C LYS A 51 -21.79 -5.96 -11.38
N GLU A 52 -21.46 -4.92 -12.14
CA GLU A 52 -22.42 -3.94 -12.64
C GLU A 52 -23.42 -4.56 -13.63
N PHE A 53 -22.96 -5.51 -14.46
CA PHE A 53 -23.80 -6.24 -15.39
C PHE A 53 -24.79 -7.18 -14.70
N ILE A 54 -24.36 -7.89 -13.66
CA ILE A 54 -25.19 -8.89 -12.94
C ILE A 54 -26.09 -8.22 -11.89
N PHE A 55 -25.58 -7.26 -11.12
CA PHE A 55 -26.33 -6.66 -10.01
C PHE A 55 -27.11 -5.40 -10.42
N GLY A 56 -26.96 -4.94 -11.66
CA GLY A 56 -27.47 -3.66 -12.12
C GLY A 56 -26.71 -2.50 -11.47
N SER A 57 -26.44 -1.45 -12.24
CA SER A 57 -25.75 -0.25 -11.76
C SER A 57 -26.57 0.46 -10.67
N LYS A 58 -26.32 0.13 -9.40
CA LYS A 58 -26.75 0.99 -8.29
C LYS A 58 -25.87 2.24 -8.31
N LYS A 59 -26.36 3.30 -8.96
CA LYS A 59 -25.78 4.64 -8.88
C LYS A 59 -25.72 5.04 -7.40
N LYS A 60 -24.55 4.95 -6.78
CA LYS A 60 -24.20 5.84 -5.67
C LYS A 60 -23.62 7.09 -6.31
N GLN A 61 -24.47 8.12 -6.39
CA GLN A 61 -24.04 9.51 -6.30
C GLN A 61 -23.14 9.69 -5.06
N GLU A 62 -22.26 10.69 -5.10
CA GLU A 62 -21.15 10.99 -4.16
C GLU A 62 -19.88 10.22 -4.54
N GLU A 63 -18.87 10.82 -5.19
CA GLU A 63 -18.12 11.99 -4.76
C GLU A 63 -17.36 12.57 -5.97
N ILE A 64 -17.94 13.55 -6.66
CA ILE A 64 -17.22 14.45 -7.58
C ILE A 64 -17.79 15.85 -7.34
N ASP A 65 -17.59 16.39 -6.14
CA ASP A 65 -17.68 17.85 -5.93
C ASP A 65 -16.84 18.26 -4.72
N ALA A 66 -15.52 18.21 -4.88
CA ALA A 66 -14.57 18.94 -4.03
C ALA A 66 -13.37 19.35 -4.89
N GLY A 67 -13.68 20.05 -5.98
CA GLY A 67 -12.69 20.48 -6.96
C GLY A 67 -13.21 21.59 -7.84
N LYS A 68 -13.93 22.55 -7.25
CA LYS A 68 -14.28 23.79 -7.94
C LYS A 68 -13.88 24.99 -7.09
N THR A 69 -12.76 25.55 -7.51
CA THR A 69 -12.27 26.90 -7.26
C THR A 69 -13.41 27.91 -7.22
N GLU A 70 -13.72 28.44 -6.04
CA GLU A 70 -14.48 29.67 -5.89
C GLU A 70 -13.50 30.81 -5.63
N SER A 71 -13.21 31.54 -6.71
CA SER A 71 -12.85 32.94 -6.65
C SER A 71 -14.02 33.74 -6.10
N SER A 72 -13.82 34.42 -4.97
CA SER A 72 -14.30 35.77 -4.66
C SER A 72 -14.51 35.91 -3.15
N ASN A 73 -13.63 36.65 -2.48
CA ASN A 73 -14.05 37.35 -1.27
C ASN A 73 -13.80 38.84 -1.49
N ALA A 74 -14.91 39.58 -1.55
CA ALA A 74 -14.98 41.00 -1.41
C ALA A 74 -15.69 41.28 -0.08
N LYS A 75 -14.99 41.89 0.88
CA LYS A 75 -15.43 43.11 1.60
C LYS A 75 -14.32 43.63 2.51
#